data_AF-A0A839F4B6-F1
#
_entry.id   AF-A0A839F4B6-F1
#
_cell.length_a   1.000
_cell.length_b   1.000
_cell.length_c   1.000
_cell.angle_alpha   90.00
_cell.angle_beta   90.00
_cell.angle_gamma   90.00
#
_symmetry.space_group_name_H-M   'P 1'
#
loop_
_entity.id
_entity.type
_entity.pdbx_description
1 polymer ?
#
loop_
_entity_poly.entity_id
_entity_poly.type
_entity_poly.pdbx_seq_one_letter_code
_entity_poly.pdbx_strand_id
1 'polypeptide(L)'
;MARHDPARCDACLRREAAIDGVAARSGCPRDTVAWIAGAVTFVGAWQRKDATSAHVDAAELCRMLVADLPARTPREVRVQLEAMGLATSRDIGRVVYALIDAGLCTPDDRDREEHFAAIYDGATIEAYAAHVLATRPRDLPRIARNVATCVAGAAGALILAITRQPPTASIASASGAALLGIAWLLSRGRPARMRFGLPWSTLRAVRRADAHDA
;
A
#
# COMPACT_ATOMS: atom_id res chain seq x y z
N MET A 1 2.14 15.39 28.08
CA MET A 1 3.54 15.33 27.60
C MET A 1 3.99 13.87 27.64
N ALA A 2 4.09 13.22 26.48
CA ALA A 2 4.64 11.87 26.41
C ALA A 2 6.15 11.95 26.73
N ARG A 3 6.62 11.20 27.72
CA ARG A 3 8.06 11.14 28.05
C ARG A 3 8.79 10.52 26.87
N HIS A 4 9.79 11.23 26.36
CA HIS A 4 10.70 10.73 25.34
C HIS A 4 11.51 9.58 25.96
N ASP A 5 11.32 8.37 25.45
CA ASP A 5 12.05 7.18 25.88
C ASP A 5 13.35 7.09 25.07
N PRO A 6 14.52 7.38 25.67
CA PRO A 6 15.79 7.38 24.95
C PRO A 6 16.13 6.01 24.35
N ALA A 7 15.66 4.90 24.94
CA ALA A 7 15.91 3.56 24.40
C ALA A 7 15.20 3.32 23.06
N ARG A 8 14.03 3.95 22.85
CA ARG A 8 13.35 3.95 21.54
C ARG A 8 14.09 4.78 20.50
N CYS A 9 14.82 5.81 20.92
CA CYS A 9 15.65 6.64 20.05
C CYS A 9 16.83 5.81 19.49
N ASP A 10 17.56 5.10 20.37
CA ASP A 10 18.74 4.31 19.96
C ASP A 10 18.39 3.13 19.04
N ALA A 11 17.28 2.43 19.32
CA ALA A 11 16.81 1.35 18.45
C ALA A 11 16.39 1.87 17.06
N CYS A 12 15.77 3.05 17.01
CA CYS A 12 15.38 3.69 15.76
C CYS A 12 16.61 4.11 14.94
N LEU A 13 17.58 4.78 15.58
CA LEU A 13 18.84 5.19 14.93
C LEU A 13 19.64 3.99 14.41
N ARG A 14 19.73 2.90 15.18
CA ARG A 14 20.38 1.65 14.69
C ARG A 14 19.66 1.06 13.49
N ARG A 15 18.33 1.07 13.47
CA ARG A 15 17.55 0.59 12.33
C ARG A 15 17.76 1.46 11.10
N GLU A 16 17.78 2.78 11.25
CA GLU A 16 18.04 3.70 10.13
C GLU A 16 19.44 3.51 9.54
N ALA A 17 20.47 3.43 10.39
CA ALA A 17 21.84 3.17 9.94
C ALA A 17 21.97 1.81 9.23
N ALA A 18 21.25 0.78 9.71
CA ALA A 18 21.20 -0.52 9.05
C ALA A 18 20.54 -0.45 7.67
N ILE A 19 19.43 0.29 7.53
CA ILE A 19 18.77 0.52 6.24
C ILE A 19 19.71 1.23 5.26
N ASP A 20 20.45 2.24 5.73
CA ASP A 20 21.42 2.97 4.90
C ASP A 20 22.55 2.04 4.42
N GLY A 21 23.07 1.20 5.31
CA GLY A 21 24.06 0.19 4.95
C GLY A 21 23.54 -0.83 3.93
N VAL A 22 22.27 -1.24 4.04
CA VAL A 22 21.63 -2.16 3.08
C VAL A 22 21.41 -1.48 1.73
N ALA A 23 20.99 -0.22 1.69
CA ALA A 23 20.85 0.54 0.46
C ALA A 23 22.18 0.63 -0.30
N ALA A 24 23.27 0.94 0.40
CA ALA A 24 24.60 0.99 -0.20
C ALA A 24 25.05 -0.36 -0.79
N ARG A 25 24.80 -1.49 -0.10
CA ARG A 25 25.20 -2.83 -0.58
C ARG A 25 24.33 -3.36 -1.71
N SER A 26 23.02 -3.13 -1.63
CA SER A 26 22.06 -3.63 -2.62
C SER A 26 22.04 -2.81 -3.91
N GLY A 27 22.52 -1.56 -3.86
CA GLY A 27 22.40 -0.60 -4.96
C GLY A 27 20.98 -0.03 -5.12
N CYS A 28 20.07 -0.36 -4.22
CA CYS A 28 18.70 0.14 -4.23
C CYS A 28 18.58 1.47 -3.48
N PRO A 29 17.66 2.37 -3.89
CA PRO A 29 17.33 3.56 -3.12
C PRO A 29 16.95 3.22 -1.68
N ARG A 30 17.38 4.06 -0.73
CA ARG A 30 17.06 3.92 0.70
C ARG A 30 15.58 3.69 0.96
N ASP A 31 14.74 4.46 0.30
CA ASP A 31 13.28 4.40 0.50
C ASP A 31 12.70 3.06 0.00
N THR A 32 13.27 2.46 -1.06
CA THR A 32 12.92 1.10 -1.52
C THR A 32 13.27 0.06 -0.45
N VAL A 33 14.46 0.15 0.13
CA VAL A 33 14.90 -0.75 1.20
C VAL A 33 14.00 -0.61 2.43
N ALA A 34 13.69 0.63 2.84
CA ALA A 34 12.80 0.89 3.96
C ALA A 34 11.39 0.33 3.72
N TRP A 35 10.88 0.43 2.49
CA TRP A 35 9.60 -0.14 2.08
C TRP A 35 9.60 -1.67 2.16
N ILE A 36 10.60 -2.35 1.60
CA ILE A 36 10.74 -3.81 1.70
C ILE A 36 10.89 -4.26 3.16
N ALA A 37 11.72 -3.59 3.95
CA ALA A 37 11.88 -3.87 5.38
C ALA A 37 10.56 -3.70 6.15
N GLY A 38 9.75 -2.71 5.77
CA GLY A 38 8.40 -2.52 6.29
C GLY A 38 7.48 -3.69 5.96
N ALA A 39 7.49 -4.16 4.71
CA ALA A 39 6.68 -5.30 4.28
C ALA A 39 7.05 -6.59 5.05
N VAL A 40 8.34 -6.94 5.13
CA VAL A 40 8.80 -8.15 5.84
C VAL A 40 8.43 -8.10 7.33
N THR A 41 8.63 -6.95 7.98
CA THR A 41 8.30 -6.79 9.41
C THR A 41 6.81 -6.74 9.68
N PHE A 42 6.01 -6.15 8.78
CA PHE A 42 4.56 -6.10 8.90
C PHE A 42 3.94 -7.49 8.85
N VAL A 43 4.36 -8.34 7.90
CA VAL A 43 3.82 -9.70 7.80
C VAL A 43 4.19 -10.53 9.02
N GLY A 44 5.46 -10.43 9.47
CA GLY A 44 5.90 -11.07 10.71
C GLY A 44 5.10 -10.61 11.94
N ALA A 45 4.59 -9.37 11.95
CA ALA A 45 3.71 -8.88 13.02
C ALA A 45 2.25 -9.32 12.86
N TRP A 46 1.73 -9.38 11.64
CA TRP A 46 0.34 -9.73 11.35
C TRP A 46 0.08 -11.23 11.60
N GLN A 47 0.97 -12.11 11.13
CA GLN A 47 0.85 -13.57 11.27
C GLN A 47 1.12 -14.06 12.70
N ARG A 48 1.84 -13.31 13.54
CA ARG A 48 2.03 -13.64 14.97
C ARG A 48 0.73 -13.65 15.78
N LYS A 49 -0.34 -13.03 15.27
CA LYS A 49 -1.66 -13.07 15.90
C LYS A 49 -2.38 -14.42 15.70
N ASP A 50 -1.99 -15.16 14.66
CA ASP A 50 -2.62 -16.41 14.23
C ASP A 50 -1.67 -17.62 14.36
N ALA A 51 -0.85 -17.65 15.43
CA ALA A 51 -0.15 -18.79 16.06
C ALA A 51 0.58 -19.88 15.21
N THR A 52 0.65 -19.78 13.88
CA THR A 52 1.25 -20.81 13.01
C THR A 52 2.22 -20.12 12.08
N SER A 53 3.52 -20.17 12.42
CA SER A 53 4.65 -19.78 11.57
C SER A 53 4.50 -18.44 10.84
N ALA A 54 5.05 -17.37 11.43
CA ALA A 54 5.14 -16.04 10.81
C ALA A 54 6.20 -15.97 9.69
N HIS A 55 6.22 -17.00 8.83
CA HIS A 55 7.12 -17.14 7.70
C HIS A 55 6.42 -16.65 6.44
N VAL A 56 7.16 -15.86 5.65
CA VAL A 56 6.70 -15.33 4.36
C VAL A 56 7.60 -15.91 3.31
N ASP A 57 7.03 -16.75 2.46
CA ASP A 57 7.80 -17.25 1.33
C ASP A 57 8.10 -16.12 0.32
N ALA A 58 9.11 -16.33 -0.52
CA ALA A 58 9.56 -15.33 -1.48
C ALA A 58 8.44 -14.90 -2.45
N ALA A 59 7.57 -15.83 -2.86
CA ALA A 59 6.49 -15.58 -3.80
C ALA A 59 5.36 -14.76 -3.18
N GLU A 60 5.03 -15.02 -1.92
CA GLU A 60 4.08 -14.25 -1.13
C GLU A 60 4.60 -12.83 -0.88
N LEU A 61 5.88 -12.67 -0.52
CA LEU A 61 6.48 -11.35 -0.35
C LEU A 61 6.43 -10.55 -1.66
N CYS A 62 6.83 -11.14 -2.79
CA CYS A 62 6.75 -10.48 -4.10
C CYS A 62 5.31 -10.09 -4.46
N ARG A 63 4.36 -10.97 -4.18
CA ARG A 63 2.93 -10.73 -4.44
C ARG A 63 2.41 -9.55 -3.64
N MET A 64 2.78 -9.48 -2.36
CA MET A 64 2.42 -8.39 -1.46
C MET A 64 3.02 -7.06 -1.90
N LEU A 65 4.31 -7.04 -2.24
CA LEU A 65 4.99 -5.84 -2.72
C LEU A 65 4.35 -5.32 -4.02
N VAL A 66 4.05 -6.19 -4.97
CA VAL A 66 3.34 -5.82 -6.20
C VAL A 66 1.91 -5.33 -5.90
N ALA A 67 1.20 -5.99 -4.99
CA ALA A 67 -0.15 -5.60 -4.61
C ALA A 67 -0.20 -4.26 -3.84
N ASP A 68 0.86 -3.88 -3.13
CA ASP A 68 0.94 -2.59 -2.41
C ASP A 68 1.11 -1.40 -3.36
N LEU A 69 1.59 -1.63 -4.59
CA LEU A 69 1.77 -0.56 -5.56
C LEU A 69 0.43 0.07 -5.98
N PRO A 70 0.37 1.41 -6.07
CA PRO A 70 -0.79 2.16 -6.56
C PRO A 70 -0.82 2.13 -8.10
N ALA A 71 -0.74 0.94 -8.69
CA ALA A 71 -0.80 0.72 -10.12
C ALA A 71 -2.13 0.07 -10.50
N ARG A 72 -2.68 0.47 -11.65
CA ARG A 72 -3.91 -0.10 -12.23
C ARG A 72 -3.61 -1.05 -13.37
N THR A 73 -2.46 -0.91 -14.00
CA THR A 73 -2.03 -1.73 -15.13
C THR A 73 -0.73 -2.48 -14.82
N PRO A 74 -0.50 -3.64 -15.44
CA PRO A 74 0.77 -4.36 -15.32
C PRO A 74 1.99 -3.53 -15.73
N ARG A 75 1.83 -2.67 -16.75
CA ARG A 75 2.88 -1.76 -17.21
C ARG A 75 3.27 -0.74 -16.15
N GLU A 76 2.28 -0.15 -15.47
CA GLU A 76 2.53 0.79 -14.35
C GLU A 76 3.28 0.11 -13.19
N VAL A 77 2.98 -1.16 -12.91
CA VAL A 77 3.71 -1.96 -11.90
C VAL A 77 5.19 -2.06 -12.28
N ARG A 78 5.49 -2.48 -13.52
CA ARG A 78 6.87 -2.58 -14.02
C ARG A 78 7.61 -1.25 -13.88
N VAL A 79 7.03 -0.16 -14.40
CA VAL A 79 7.65 1.17 -14.36
C VAL A 79 7.94 1.62 -12.92
N GLN A 80 7.04 1.35 -11.98
CA GLN A 80 7.25 1.69 -10.57
C GLN A 80 8.35 0.84 -9.94
N LEU A 81 8.40 -0.46 -10.20
CA LEU A 81 9.44 -1.35 -9.70
C LEU A 81 10.82 -0.97 -10.25
N GLU A 82 10.93 -0.70 -11.55
CA GLU A 82 12.16 -0.22 -12.19
C GLU A 82 12.63 1.12 -11.59
N ALA A 83 11.72 2.07 -11.38
CA ALA A 83 12.04 3.36 -10.74
C ALA A 83 12.51 3.20 -9.28
N MET A 84 12.19 2.08 -8.64
CA MET A 84 12.66 1.72 -7.31
C MET A 84 13.95 0.89 -7.34
N GLY A 85 14.52 0.60 -8.51
CA GLY A 85 15.71 -0.23 -8.67
C GLY A 85 15.45 -1.74 -8.62
N LEU A 86 14.20 -2.16 -8.84
CA LEU A 86 13.76 -3.56 -8.77
C LEU A 86 13.32 -4.03 -10.16
N ALA A 87 14.27 -4.42 -11.02
CA ALA A 87 13.93 -4.89 -12.37
C ALA A 87 13.44 -6.34 -12.37
N THR A 88 13.85 -7.12 -11.36
CA THR A 88 13.59 -8.55 -11.24
C THR A 88 13.26 -8.91 -9.80
N SER A 89 12.62 -10.06 -9.58
CA SER A 89 12.40 -10.56 -8.20
C SER A 89 13.72 -10.88 -7.50
N ARG A 90 14.81 -11.18 -8.24
CA ARG A 90 16.15 -11.33 -7.67
C ARG A 90 16.64 -10.04 -6.98
N ASP A 91 16.28 -8.87 -7.48
CA ASP A 91 16.66 -7.60 -6.84
C ASP A 91 15.99 -7.46 -5.47
N ILE A 92 14.74 -7.91 -5.34
CA ILE A 92 14.04 -8.00 -4.05
C ILE A 92 14.77 -8.99 -3.13
N GLY A 93 15.14 -10.17 -3.65
CA GLY A 93 15.92 -11.16 -2.90
C GLY A 93 17.20 -10.58 -2.34
N ARG A 94 17.99 -9.88 -3.16
CA ARG A 94 19.22 -9.20 -2.71
C ARG A 94 18.98 -8.23 -1.56
N VAL A 95 17.90 -7.44 -1.62
CA VAL A 95 17.54 -6.53 -0.52
C VAL A 95 17.17 -7.31 0.74
N VAL A 96 16.35 -8.36 0.62
CA VAL A 96 15.91 -9.18 1.77
C VAL A 96 17.09 -9.86 2.45
N TYR A 97 18.01 -10.45 1.71
CA TYR A 97 19.20 -11.08 2.27
C TYR A 97 20.16 -10.06 2.89
N ALA A 98 20.30 -8.88 2.28
CA ALA A 98 21.04 -7.80 2.92
C ALA A 98 20.40 -7.31 4.23
N LEU A 99 19.06 -7.34 4.35
CA LEU A 99 18.34 -7.06 5.59
C LEU A 99 18.57 -8.17 6.65
N ILE A 100 18.63 -9.44 6.23
CA ILE A 100 18.99 -10.58 7.09
C ILE A 100 20.41 -10.42 7.62
N ASP A 101 21.38 -10.15 6.75
CA ASP A 101 22.78 -9.92 7.13
C ASP A 101 22.93 -8.74 8.10
N ALA A 102 22.06 -7.73 7.98
CA ALA A 102 22.01 -6.59 8.89
C ALA A 102 21.31 -6.88 10.23
N GLY A 103 20.83 -8.11 10.44
CA GLY A 103 20.11 -8.53 11.64
C GLY A 103 18.71 -7.91 11.78
N LEU A 104 18.13 -7.40 10.68
CA LEU A 104 16.80 -6.79 10.69
C LEU A 104 15.67 -7.79 10.46
N CYS A 105 16.00 -8.98 9.94
CA CYS A 105 15.08 -10.09 9.66
C CYS A 105 15.79 -11.42 9.98
N THR A 106 15.01 -12.47 10.24
CA THR A 106 15.52 -13.83 10.47
C THR A 106 15.01 -14.73 9.35
N PRO A 107 15.89 -15.46 8.64
CA PRO A 107 15.46 -16.43 7.65
C PRO A 107 14.90 -17.69 8.32
N ASP A 108 14.06 -18.42 7.59
CA ASP A 108 13.79 -19.84 7.88
C ASP A 108 14.93 -20.70 7.29
N ASP A 109 15.15 -21.89 7.84
CA ASP A 109 16.20 -22.81 7.36
C ASP A 109 16.03 -23.20 5.88
N ARG A 110 14.82 -23.05 5.35
CA ARG A 110 14.47 -23.33 3.96
C ARG A 110 14.72 -22.13 3.03
N ASP A 111 14.94 -20.93 3.55
CA ASP A 111 15.08 -19.75 2.72
C ASP A 111 16.40 -19.75 1.94
N ARG A 112 16.29 -19.56 0.62
CA ARG A 112 17.42 -19.35 -0.30
C ARG A 112 17.16 -18.12 -1.16
N GLU A 113 18.21 -17.35 -1.47
CA GLU A 113 18.09 -16.21 -2.40
C GLU A 113 17.58 -16.67 -3.77
N GLU A 114 17.92 -17.89 -4.16
CA GLU A 114 17.48 -18.54 -5.40
C GLU A 114 15.96 -18.66 -5.53
N HIS A 115 15.23 -18.73 -4.41
CA HIS A 115 13.76 -18.77 -4.43
C HIS A 115 13.15 -17.51 -5.03
N PHE A 116 13.88 -16.38 -4.97
CA PHE A 116 13.45 -15.16 -5.63
C PHE A 116 13.67 -15.22 -7.14
N ALA A 117 14.70 -15.91 -7.64
CA ALA A 117 15.05 -15.89 -9.06
C ALA A 117 13.98 -16.55 -9.95
N ALA A 118 13.12 -17.40 -9.39
CA ALA A 118 12.10 -18.14 -10.13
C ALA A 118 10.73 -17.45 -10.22
N ILE A 119 10.54 -16.28 -9.59
CA ILE A 119 9.20 -15.67 -9.47
C ILE A 119 8.85 -14.84 -10.71
N TYR A 120 9.67 -13.85 -11.04
CA TYR A 120 9.56 -13.08 -12.28
C TYR A 120 10.90 -12.42 -12.67
N ASP A 121 11.05 -12.16 -13.95
CA ASP A 121 12.13 -11.40 -14.53
C ASP A 121 11.59 -10.21 -15.35
N GLY A 122 12.48 -9.46 -16.00
CA GLY A 122 12.08 -8.30 -16.80
C GLY A 122 11.14 -8.63 -17.96
N ALA A 123 11.16 -9.86 -18.47
CA ALA A 123 10.28 -10.29 -19.57
C ALA A 123 8.89 -10.74 -19.06
N THR A 124 8.83 -11.26 -17.84
CA THR A 124 7.63 -11.89 -17.27
C THR A 124 6.91 -11.03 -16.23
N ILE A 125 7.51 -9.92 -15.80
CA ILE A 125 6.97 -9.00 -14.78
C ILE A 125 5.54 -8.53 -15.06
N GLU A 126 5.20 -8.24 -16.33
CA GLU A 126 3.85 -7.78 -16.67
C GLU A 126 2.82 -8.93 -16.57
N ALA A 127 3.19 -10.15 -16.97
CA ALA A 127 2.31 -11.31 -16.81
C ALA A 127 2.08 -11.63 -15.32
N TYR A 128 3.15 -11.57 -14.52
CA TYR A 128 3.06 -11.71 -13.07
C TYR A 128 2.18 -10.62 -12.45
N ALA A 129 2.41 -9.35 -12.80
CA ALA A 129 1.62 -8.24 -12.30
C ALA A 129 0.14 -8.34 -12.71
N ALA A 130 -0.16 -8.79 -13.92
CA ALA A 130 -1.53 -9.05 -14.37
C ALA A 130 -2.22 -10.10 -13.47
N HIS A 131 -1.52 -11.19 -13.16
CA HIS A 131 -2.03 -12.21 -12.24
C HIS A 131 -2.26 -11.66 -10.83
N VAL A 132 -1.30 -10.90 -10.27
CA VAL A 132 -1.45 -10.30 -8.94
C VAL A 132 -2.58 -9.28 -8.90
N LEU A 133 -2.72 -8.44 -9.92
CA LEU A 133 -3.79 -7.44 -10.00
C LEU A 133 -5.17 -8.07 -10.18
N ALA A 134 -5.27 -9.20 -10.89
CA ALA A 134 -6.51 -9.95 -11.05
C ALA A 134 -6.95 -10.65 -9.75
N THR A 135 -5.99 -11.13 -8.96
CA THR A 135 -6.22 -11.83 -7.69
C THR A 135 -6.25 -10.89 -6.48
N ARG A 136 -5.80 -9.63 -6.64
CA ARG A 136 -5.95 -8.58 -5.65
C ARG A 136 -7.41 -8.58 -5.22
N PRO A 137 -7.73 -8.79 -3.93
CA PRO A 137 -9.08 -8.56 -3.48
C PRO A 137 -9.38 -7.11 -3.87
N ARG A 138 -10.20 -6.92 -4.92
CA ARG A 138 -10.76 -5.61 -5.23
C ARG A 138 -11.28 -5.14 -3.89
N ASP A 139 -10.93 -3.91 -3.53
CA ASP A 139 -11.17 -3.21 -2.27
C ASP A 139 -12.68 -3.21 -1.89
N LEU A 140 -13.34 -4.37 -1.87
CA LEU A 140 -14.74 -4.68 -1.65
C LEU A 140 -15.17 -4.19 -0.27
N PRO A 141 -14.40 -4.43 0.81
CA PRO A 141 -14.74 -3.81 2.10
C PRO A 141 -14.59 -2.29 2.07
N ARG A 142 -13.73 -1.71 1.23
CA ARG A 142 -13.54 -0.25 1.13
C ARG A 142 -14.61 0.42 0.27
N ILE A 143 -14.97 -0.20 -0.85
CA ILE A 143 -16.08 0.18 -1.73
C ILE A 143 -17.40 -0.01 -0.97
N ALA A 144 -17.61 -1.15 -0.30
CA ALA A 144 -18.79 -1.39 0.54
C ALA A 144 -18.87 -0.40 1.70
N ARG A 145 -17.77 -0.06 2.36
CA ARG A 145 -17.75 0.97 3.42
C ARG A 145 -18.06 2.35 2.88
N ASN A 146 -17.50 2.72 1.72
CA ASN A 146 -17.80 4.00 1.07
C ASN A 146 -19.28 4.06 0.64
N VAL A 147 -19.81 2.98 0.06
CA VAL A 147 -21.24 2.85 -0.31
C VAL A 147 -22.13 2.93 0.94
N ALA A 148 -21.82 2.18 1.99
CA ALA A 148 -22.58 2.21 3.25
C ALA A 148 -22.57 3.60 3.88
N THR A 149 -21.43 4.30 3.85
CA THR A 149 -21.33 5.68 4.37
C THR A 149 -22.15 6.65 3.52
N CYS A 150 -22.18 6.48 2.21
CA CYS A 150 -23.02 7.29 1.31
C CYS A 150 -24.51 7.02 1.54
N VAL A 151 -24.92 5.76 1.68
CA VAL A 151 -26.32 5.37 1.96
C VAL A 151 -26.78 5.90 3.32
N ALA A 152 -25.95 5.77 4.36
CA ALA A 152 -26.26 6.30 5.68
C ALA A 152 -26.37 7.83 5.67
N GLY A 153 -25.49 8.53 4.94
CA GLY A 153 -25.56 9.97 4.74
C GLY A 153 -26.83 10.42 4.02
N ALA A 154 -27.21 9.72 2.94
CA ALA A 154 -28.43 9.99 2.19
C ALA A 154 -29.70 9.77 3.04
N ALA A 155 -29.75 8.67 3.81
CA ALA A 155 -30.85 8.35 4.71
C ALA A 155 -30.99 9.39 5.84
N GLY A 156 -29.87 9.80 6.45
CA GLY A 156 -29.86 10.84 7.48
C GLY A 156 -30.34 12.20 6.95
N ALA A 157 -29.89 12.60 5.75
CA ALA A 157 -30.35 13.82 5.10
C ALA A 157 -31.86 13.78 4.78
N LEU A 158 -32.37 12.64 4.33
CA LEU A 158 -33.79 12.44 4.06
C LEU A 158 -34.64 12.53 5.34
N ILE A 159 -34.23 11.86 6.42
CA ILE A 159 -34.92 11.92 7.72
C ILE A 159 -34.92 13.35 8.28
N LEU A 160 -33.79 14.06 8.17
CA LEU A 160 -33.70 15.44 8.62
C LEU A 160 -34.59 16.37 7.78
N ALA A 161 -34.70 16.13 6.47
CA ALA A 161 -35.58 16.87 5.59
C ALA A 161 -37.05 16.65 5.97
N ILE A 162 -37.47 15.41 6.23
CA ILE A 162 -38.84 15.06 6.64
C ILE A 162 -39.18 15.69 8.00
N THR A 163 -38.29 15.60 8.98
CA THR A 163 -38.55 16.09 10.35
C THR A 163 -38.52 17.61 10.48
N ARG A 164 -37.94 18.33 9.50
CA ARG A 164 -37.89 19.80 9.47
C ARG A 164 -38.91 20.44 8.53
N GLN A 165 -39.74 19.68 7.82
CA GLN A 165 -40.78 20.30 7.00
C GLN A 165 -41.89 20.86 7.90
N PRO A 166 -42.27 22.15 7.75
CA PRO A 166 -43.53 22.63 8.28
C PRO A 166 -44.67 21.88 7.58
N PRO A 167 -45.80 21.60 8.25
CA PRO A 167 -46.85 20.67 7.80
C PRO A 167 -47.60 21.07 6.51
N THR A 168 -47.16 22.14 5.82
CA THR A 168 -47.79 22.70 4.62
C THR A 168 -46.90 22.67 3.37
N ALA A 169 -45.66 22.17 3.45
CA ALA A 169 -44.74 22.17 2.31
C ALA A 169 -44.88 20.92 1.42
N SER A 170 -44.94 21.12 0.10
CA SER A 170 -45.00 20.06 -0.92
C SER A 170 -43.70 19.24 -0.98
N ILE A 171 -43.87 17.90 -1.01
CA ILE A 171 -42.83 16.86 -1.00
C ILE A 171 -41.78 17.04 -2.11
N ALA A 172 -42.14 17.67 -3.23
CA ALA A 172 -41.26 17.87 -4.38
C ALA A 172 -40.04 18.77 -4.11
N SER A 173 -40.11 19.66 -3.11
CA SER A 173 -39.02 20.58 -2.77
C SER A 173 -37.93 19.94 -1.89
N ALA A 174 -38.28 18.91 -1.11
CA ALA A 174 -37.36 18.26 -0.17
C ALA A 174 -36.32 17.38 -0.87
N SER A 175 -36.68 16.79 -2.01
CA SER A 175 -35.82 15.89 -2.77
C SER A 175 -34.60 16.60 -3.37
N GLY A 176 -34.74 17.87 -3.77
CA GLY A 176 -33.65 18.65 -4.36
C GLY A 176 -32.53 18.99 -3.36
N ALA A 177 -32.90 19.34 -2.12
CA ALA A 177 -31.92 19.66 -1.07
C ALA A 177 -31.14 18.42 -0.61
N ALA A 178 -31.80 17.26 -0.54
CA ALA A 178 -31.14 15.99 -0.21
C ALA A 178 -30.10 15.59 -1.27
N LEU A 179 -30.43 15.74 -2.56
CA LEU A 179 -29.50 15.44 -3.66
C LEU A 179 -28.28 16.36 -3.66
N LEU A 180 -28.46 17.66 -3.38
CA LEU A 180 -27.35 18.61 -3.25
C LEU A 180 -26.43 18.29 -2.05
N GLY A 181 -26.99 17.83 -0.92
CA GLY A 181 -26.21 17.40 0.24
C GLY A 181 -25.34 16.17 -0.03
N ILE A 182 -25.89 15.19 -0.76
CA ILE A 182 -25.16 13.98 -1.18
C ILE A 182 -24.03 14.35 -2.17
N ALA A 183 -24.31 15.21 -3.15
CA ALA A 183 -23.30 15.68 -4.11
C ALA A 183 -22.14 16.42 -3.41
N TRP A 184 -22.44 17.22 -2.39
CA TRP A 184 -21.42 17.94 -1.62
C TRP A 184 -20.56 16.99 -0.75
N LEU A 185 -21.16 16.00 -0.10
CA LEU A 185 -20.45 14.98 0.68
C LEU A 185 -19.51 14.14 -0.19
N LEU A 186 -19.95 13.77 -1.40
CA LEU A 186 -19.12 13.10 -2.40
C LEU A 186 -17.93 13.98 -2.86
N SER A 187 -18.12 15.30 -2.92
CA SER A 187 -17.04 16.23 -3.31
C SER A 187 -15.98 16.47 -2.21
N ARG A 188 -16.34 16.28 -0.93
CA ARG A 188 -15.43 16.50 0.22
C ARG A 188 -14.74 15.25 0.74
N GLY A 189 -15.11 14.07 0.28
CA GLY A 189 -14.41 12.82 0.57
C GLY A 189 -13.02 12.75 -0.06
N ARG A 190 -12.08 13.60 0.36
CA ARG A 190 -10.65 13.35 0.11
C ARG A 190 -10.24 12.19 1.02
N PRO A 191 -9.81 11.05 0.46
CA PRO A 191 -9.45 9.89 1.27
C PRO A 191 -8.22 10.24 2.12
N ALA A 192 -8.31 9.95 3.41
CA ALA A 192 -7.14 9.73 4.25
C ALA A 192 -6.38 8.55 3.62
N ARG A 193 -5.38 8.88 2.80
CA ARG A 193 -4.41 7.92 2.29
C ARG A 193 -3.64 7.39 3.50
N MET A 194 -3.97 6.20 3.99
CA MET A 194 -2.95 5.34 4.57
C MET A 194 -2.03 4.94 3.40
N ARG A 195 -1.12 5.85 3.09
CA ARG A 195 0.07 5.57 2.29
C ARG A 195 1.05 4.93 3.26
N PHE A 196 1.35 3.65 3.09
CA PHE A 196 2.73 3.25 3.28
C PHE A 196 3.51 4.13 2.29
N GLY A 197 4.31 5.04 2.84
CA GLY A 197 4.82 6.18 2.09
C GLY A 197 5.72 5.70 0.97
N LEU A 198 5.17 5.56 -0.23
CA LEU A 198 6.03 5.51 -1.42
C LEU A 198 6.89 6.78 -1.42
N PRO A 199 8.18 6.66 -1.74
CA PRO A 199 9.07 7.79 -1.94
C PRO A 199 8.37 8.88 -2.76
N TRP A 200 8.34 10.12 -2.26
CA TRP A 200 7.73 11.25 -2.97
C TRP A 200 8.40 11.50 -4.34
N SER A 201 9.66 11.08 -4.49
CA SER A 201 10.42 11.03 -5.74
C SER A 201 9.78 10.08 -6.76
N THR A 202 9.39 8.86 -6.37
CA THR A 202 8.76 7.87 -7.25
C THR A 202 7.38 8.32 -7.72
N LEU A 203 6.60 8.93 -6.81
CA LEU A 203 5.32 9.55 -7.16
C LEU A 203 5.46 10.72 -8.15
N ARG A 204 6.61 11.41 -8.13
CA ARG A 204 6.92 12.47 -9.11
C ARG A 204 7.38 11.91 -10.46
N ALA A 205 8.14 10.82 -10.46
CA ALA A 205 8.62 10.18 -11.69
C ALA A 205 7.47 9.61 -12.52
N VAL A 206 6.55 8.87 -11.88
CA VAL A 206 5.35 8.33 -12.56
C VAL A 206 4.48 9.43 -13.14
N ARG A 207 4.27 10.52 -12.38
CA ARG A 207 3.46 11.66 -12.83
C ARG A 207 4.06 12.44 -14.01
N ARG A 208 5.37 12.31 -14.26
CA ARG A 208 6.02 12.88 -15.45
C ARG A 208 5.92 11.96 -16.66
N ALA A 209 5.93 10.64 -16.46
CA ALA A 209 5.71 9.68 -17.54
C ALA A 209 4.30 9.81 -18.12
N ASP A 210 3.27 9.91 -17.26
CA ASP A 210 1.88 10.11 -17.70
C ASP A 210 1.64 11.45 -18.44
N ALA A 211 2.50 12.45 -18.23
CA ALA A 211 2.37 13.78 -18.84
C ALA A 211 3.05 13.90 -20.21
N HIS A 212 3.84 12.90 -20.61
CA HIS A 212 4.47 12.85 -21.94
C HIS A 212 3.70 11.99 -22.94
N ASP A 213 2.78 11.14 -22.47
CA ASP A 213 1.96 10.25 -23.29
C ASP A 213 0.51 10.79 -23.51
N ALA A 214 0.21 12.02 -23.07
CA ALA A 214 -1.07 12.71 -23.25
C ALA A 214 -0.92 14.00 -24.07
#